data_AF-A0A7X0A059-F1
#
_entry.id   AF-A0A7X0A059-F1
#
_cell.length_a   1.000
_cell.length_b   1.000
_cell.length_c   1.000
_cell.angle_alpha   90.00
_cell.angle_beta   90.00
_cell.angle_gamma   90.00
#
_symmetry.space_group_name_H-M   'P 1'
#
loop_
_entity.id
_entity.type
_entity.pdbx_description
1 polymer ?
#
loop_
_entity_poly.entity_id
_entity_poly.type
_entity_poly.pdbx_seq_one_letter_code
_entity_poly.pdbx_strand_id
1 'polypeptide(L)'
;MNPKVRISGQSRPKKQSNPGEIDLGIFSGNNTRLAICEALILEGRNAIETQKHNLKIFNYDPVRKLYYLLIYYKGDTNNFDSSWESYIDVVEYFVDFPQGYKNPGKVVEITLSDLSDTILLGKSIYGADIELYHIFINVNYRLALNKKKAGQAKPEIL
;
A
#
# COMPACT_ATOMS: atom_id res chain seq x y z
N MET A 1 53.80 -28.58 5.48
CA MET A 1 52.94 -27.84 4.53
C MET A 1 51.59 -28.54 4.48
N ASN A 2 50.52 -27.92 4.99
CA ASN A 2 49.16 -28.45 4.88
C ASN A 2 48.44 -27.74 3.72
N PRO A 3 47.75 -28.45 2.81
CA PRO A 3 46.92 -27.77 1.82
C PRO A 3 45.66 -27.23 2.50
N LYS A 4 45.39 -25.93 2.34
CA LYS A 4 44.12 -25.30 2.70
C LYS A 4 43.06 -25.70 1.68
N VAL A 5 42.04 -26.44 2.12
CA VAL A 5 40.80 -26.64 1.36
C VAL A 5 40.01 -25.33 1.34
N ARG A 6 39.65 -24.85 0.16
CA ARG A 6 38.80 -23.67 -0.03
C ARG A 6 37.40 -24.14 -0.46
N ILE A 7 36.44 -24.11 0.45
CA ILE A 7 35.02 -24.31 0.09
C ILE A 7 34.43 -22.92 -0.18
N SER A 8 34.25 -22.57 -1.45
CA SER A 8 33.38 -21.46 -1.84
C SER A 8 32.02 -22.02 -2.24
N GLY A 9 31.11 -22.10 -1.28
CA GLY A 9 29.70 -22.29 -1.58
C GLY A 9 29.15 -21.01 -2.19
N GLN A 10 29.17 -20.90 -3.53
CA GLN A 10 28.36 -19.92 -4.23
C GLN A 10 26.90 -20.24 -3.91
N SER A 11 26.26 -19.38 -3.12
CA SER A 11 24.81 -19.35 -2.98
C SER A 11 24.23 -19.17 -4.39
N ARG A 12 23.44 -20.15 -4.83
CA ARG A 12 22.67 -20.06 -6.07
C ARG A 12 21.89 -18.73 -6.04
N PRO A 13 21.88 -17.93 -7.12
CA PRO A 13 20.97 -16.80 -7.17
C PRO A 13 19.56 -17.35 -6.95
N LYS A 14 18.84 -16.80 -5.96
CA LYS A 14 17.43 -17.13 -5.75
C LYS A 14 16.75 -16.98 -7.10
N LYS A 15 16.08 -18.06 -7.53
CA LYS A 15 15.23 -18.08 -8.72
C LYS A 15 14.37 -16.82 -8.67
N GLN A 16 14.59 -15.91 -9.62
CA GLN A 16 13.86 -14.65 -9.71
C GLN A 16 12.38 -15.01 -9.76
N SER A 17 11.68 -14.83 -8.64
CA SER A 17 10.25 -15.09 -8.57
C SER A 17 9.61 -14.12 -9.54
N ASN A 18 8.91 -14.63 -10.56
CA ASN A 18 8.08 -13.77 -11.38
C ASN A 18 7.16 -12.99 -10.41
N PRO A 19 7.21 -11.66 -10.39
CA PRO A 19 6.51 -10.84 -9.39
C PRO A 19 4.98 -10.93 -9.48
N GLY A 20 4.43 -11.81 -10.31
CA GLY A 20 3.03 -11.86 -10.69
C GLY A 20 2.71 -10.87 -11.80
N GLU A 21 1.49 -10.93 -12.31
CA GLU A 21 0.93 -9.92 -13.21
C GLU A 21 0.69 -8.62 -12.45
N ILE A 22 0.85 -7.49 -13.14
CA ILE A 22 0.54 -6.15 -12.60
C ILE A 22 -0.97 -5.97 -12.64
N ASP A 23 -1.58 -5.53 -11.54
CA ASP A 23 -3.03 -5.33 -11.51
C ASP A 23 -3.47 -4.19 -12.43
N LEU A 24 -2.77 -3.05 -12.39
CA LEU A 24 -3.03 -1.90 -13.26
C LEU A 24 -1.74 -1.17 -13.65
N GLY A 25 -1.52 -1.00 -14.95
CA GLY A 25 -0.45 -0.16 -15.50
C GLY A 25 -0.99 1.15 -16.04
N ILE A 26 -0.35 2.27 -15.70
CA ILE A 26 -0.66 3.59 -16.26
C ILE A 26 0.34 3.86 -17.37
N PHE A 27 -0.12 4.23 -18.56
CA PHE A 27 0.73 4.44 -19.73
C PHE A 27 0.47 5.81 -20.36
N SER A 28 1.51 6.40 -20.92
CA SER A 28 1.39 7.57 -21.78
C SER A 28 0.86 7.18 -23.16
N GLY A 29 0.47 8.18 -23.97
CA GLY A 29 -0.04 7.96 -25.32
C GLY A 29 0.94 7.28 -26.30
N ASN A 30 2.24 7.25 -25.98
CA ASN A 30 3.25 6.52 -26.76
C ASN A 30 3.56 5.13 -26.20
N ASN A 31 2.69 4.60 -25.33
CA ASN A 31 2.83 3.30 -24.68
C ASN A 31 4.02 3.17 -23.70
N THR A 32 4.65 4.28 -23.32
CA THR A 32 5.60 4.29 -22.21
C THR A 32 4.81 4.21 -20.92
N ARG A 33 4.99 3.14 -20.14
CA ARG A 33 4.39 3.04 -18.82
C ARG A 33 4.91 4.18 -17.95
N LEU A 34 4.04 4.83 -17.19
CA LEU A 34 4.32 5.94 -16.30
C LEU A 34 4.32 5.50 -14.84
N ALA A 35 3.35 4.68 -14.45
CA ALA A 35 3.21 4.19 -13.08
C ALA A 35 2.60 2.79 -13.02
N ILE A 36 2.68 2.18 -11.84
CA ILE A 36 2.12 0.87 -11.53
C ILE A 36 1.18 1.02 -10.33
N CYS A 37 0.03 0.36 -10.40
CA CYS A 37 -0.90 0.26 -9.30
C CYS A 37 -1.13 -1.21 -8.96
N GLU A 38 -0.94 -1.53 -7.68
CA GLU A 38 -1.26 -2.82 -7.09
C GLU A 38 -2.51 -2.67 -6.23
N ALA A 39 -3.34 -3.71 -6.20
CA ALA A 39 -4.59 -3.72 -5.44
C ALA A 39 -4.50 -4.69 -4.26
N LEU A 40 -5.09 -4.30 -3.12
CA LEU A 40 -5.18 -5.09 -1.90
C LEU A 40 -6.60 -4.99 -1.34
N ILE A 41 -7.13 -6.08 -0.82
CA ILE A 41 -8.39 -6.08 -0.06
C ILE A 41 -8.06 -6.28 1.42
N LEU A 42 -8.60 -5.42 2.30
CA LEU A 42 -8.45 -5.54 3.74
C LEU A 42 -9.81 -5.52 4.44
N GLU A 43 -9.95 -6.33 5.48
CA GLU A 43 -11.11 -6.31 6.39
C GLU A 43 -10.73 -5.79 7.79
N GLY A 44 -9.44 -5.64 8.04
CA GLY A 44 -8.83 -5.19 9.29
C GLY A 44 -7.30 -5.30 9.19
N ARG A 45 -6.60 -5.30 10.33
CA ARG A 45 -5.14 -5.43 10.36
C ARG A 45 -4.69 -6.77 9.79
N ASN A 46 -3.91 -6.74 8.71
CA ASN A 46 -3.27 -7.93 8.14
C ASN A 46 -1.85 -7.59 7.68
N ALA A 47 -0.87 -7.82 8.56
CA ALA A 47 0.52 -7.48 8.28
C ALA A 47 1.12 -8.29 7.12
N ILE A 48 0.76 -9.57 7.00
CA ILE A 48 1.31 -10.48 5.99
C ILE A 48 0.88 -10.06 4.58
N GLU A 49 -0.42 -9.86 4.35
CA GLU A 49 -0.90 -9.43 3.03
C GLU A 49 -0.46 -7.99 2.73
N THR A 50 -0.47 -7.11 3.73
CA THR A 50 0.04 -5.74 3.55
C THR A 50 1.50 -5.73 3.12
N GLN A 51 2.36 -6.52 3.76
CA GLN A 51 3.77 -6.66 3.38
C GLN A 51 3.90 -7.24 1.98
N LYS A 52 3.20 -8.32 1.67
CA LYS A 52 3.26 -8.97 0.35
C LYS A 52 2.91 -8.00 -0.79
N HIS A 53 1.84 -7.22 -0.64
CA HIS A 53 1.41 -6.26 -1.67
C HIS A 53 2.30 -5.02 -1.72
N ASN A 54 2.75 -4.49 -0.57
CA ASN A 54 3.74 -3.40 -0.54
C ASN A 54 5.08 -3.82 -1.15
N LEU A 55 5.48 -5.09 -1.05
CA LEU A 55 6.73 -5.56 -1.64
C LEU A 55 6.62 -5.91 -3.12
N LYS A 56 5.42 -6.28 -3.60
CA LYS A 56 5.17 -6.63 -5.00
C LYS A 56 5.56 -5.49 -5.94
N ILE A 57 5.23 -4.24 -5.59
CA ILE A 57 5.58 -3.06 -6.39
C ILE A 57 7.10 -2.90 -6.62
N PHE A 58 7.94 -3.24 -5.63
CA PHE A 58 9.39 -3.11 -5.72
C PHE A 58 10.08 -4.22 -6.51
N ASN A 59 9.34 -5.29 -6.84
CA ASN A 59 9.83 -6.33 -7.73
C ASN A 59 9.60 -5.99 -9.22
N TYR A 60 8.90 -4.89 -9.51
CA TYR A 60 8.76 -4.36 -10.86
C TYR A 60 9.94 -3.43 -11.22
N ASP A 61 9.96 -2.98 -12.48
CA ASP A 61 11.03 -2.20 -13.10
C ASP A 61 11.61 -1.09 -12.19
N PRO A 62 12.87 -1.20 -11.73
CA PRO A 62 13.49 -0.30 -10.77
C PRO A 62 13.75 1.11 -11.32
N VAL A 63 13.59 1.34 -12.63
CA VAL A 63 13.69 2.68 -13.23
C VAL A 63 12.51 3.56 -12.79
N ARG A 64 11.42 2.95 -12.29
CA ARG A 64 10.20 3.66 -11.93
C ARG A 64 10.23 4.17 -10.51
N LYS A 65 9.68 5.37 -10.36
CA LYS A 65 9.69 6.19 -9.14
C LYS A 65 8.30 6.56 -8.65
N LEU A 66 7.25 6.07 -9.31
CA LEU A 66 5.87 6.40 -8.99
C LEU A 66 5.00 5.15 -8.97
N TYR A 67 4.48 4.84 -7.79
CA TYR A 67 3.67 3.66 -7.52
C TYR A 67 2.40 4.03 -6.75
N TYR A 68 1.39 3.19 -6.90
CA TYR A 68 0.12 3.31 -6.21
C TYR A 68 -0.25 1.96 -5.57
N LEU A 69 -0.74 2.01 -4.34
CA LEU A 69 -1.45 0.91 -3.70
C LEU A 69 -2.90 1.32 -3.54
N LEU A 70 -3.79 0.54 -4.15
CA LEU A 70 -5.23 0.70 -4.03
C LEU A 70 -5.75 -0.31 -3.03
N ILE A 71 -6.20 0.17 -1.88
CA ILE A 71 -6.64 -0.67 -0.77
C ILE A 71 -8.15 -0.58 -0.64
N TYR A 72 -8.83 -1.69 -0.91
CA TYR A 72 -10.27 -1.82 -0.75
C TYR A 72 -10.58 -2.31 0.67
N TYR A 73 -11.05 -1.40 1.52
CA TYR A 73 -11.51 -1.75 2.86
C TYR A 73 -12.93 -2.29 2.81
N LYS A 74 -13.07 -3.58 3.14
CA LYS A 74 -14.33 -4.35 3.18
C LYS A 74 -14.87 -4.59 4.60
N GLY A 75 -14.19 -4.08 5.63
CA GLY A 75 -14.63 -4.23 7.02
C GLY A 75 -15.82 -3.35 7.39
N ASP A 76 -16.11 -3.28 8.69
CA ASP A 76 -17.13 -2.38 9.23
C ASP A 76 -16.70 -0.92 9.03
N THR A 77 -17.53 -0.13 8.35
CA THR A 77 -17.33 1.31 8.15
C THR A 77 -17.00 2.07 9.44
N ASN A 78 -17.51 1.66 10.60
CA ASN A 78 -17.22 2.34 11.88
C ASN A 78 -15.75 2.18 12.30
N ASN A 79 -15.04 1.20 11.74
CA ASN A 79 -13.63 0.95 11.97
C ASN A 79 -12.76 1.42 10.80
N PHE A 80 -13.30 2.23 9.88
CA PHE A 80 -12.56 2.64 8.68
C PHE A 80 -11.27 3.42 9.04
N ASP A 81 -11.40 4.46 9.87
CA ASP A 81 -10.27 5.30 10.29
C ASP A 81 -9.25 4.50 11.11
N SER A 82 -9.72 3.70 12.07
CA SER A 82 -8.83 2.86 12.89
C SER A 82 -8.15 1.75 12.06
N SER A 83 -8.80 1.27 11.00
CA SER A 83 -8.19 0.31 10.07
C SER A 83 -7.16 0.97 9.16
N TRP A 84 -7.37 2.23 8.77
CA TRP A 84 -6.37 3.04 8.08
C TRP A 84 -5.13 3.25 8.95
N GLU A 85 -5.31 3.70 10.19
CA GLU A 85 -4.20 3.86 11.14
C GLU A 85 -3.43 2.55 11.34
N SER A 86 -4.16 1.43 11.48
CA SER A 86 -3.55 0.11 11.61
C SER A 86 -2.78 -0.33 10.36
N TYR A 87 -3.27 0.02 9.18
CA TYR A 87 -2.58 -0.23 7.91
C TYR A 87 -1.30 0.61 7.80
N ILE A 88 -1.35 1.90 8.14
CA ILE A 88 -0.18 2.78 8.13
C ILE A 88 0.87 2.30 9.11
N ASP A 89 0.47 1.93 10.33
CA ASP A 89 1.37 1.37 11.34
C ASP A 89 2.10 0.11 10.80
N VAL A 90 1.39 -0.76 10.07
CA VAL A 90 2.03 -1.89 9.39
C VAL A 90 3.06 -1.43 8.36
N VAL A 91 2.70 -0.48 7.48
CA VAL A 91 3.59 0.03 6.42
C VAL A 91 4.86 0.65 7.02
N GLU A 92 4.73 1.45 8.07
CA GLU A 92 5.84 2.18 8.68
C GLU A 92 6.79 1.27 9.48
N TYR A 93 6.23 0.30 10.23
CA TYR A 93 6.98 -0.42 11.26
C TYR A 93 7.16 -1.92 11.02
N PHE A 94 6.34 -2.54 10.18
CA PHE A 94 6.31 -4.00 10.03
C PHE A 94 6.68 -4.50 8.63
N VAL A 95 6.71 -3.64 7.61
CA VAL A 95 7.14 -4.05 6.27
C VAL A 95 8.67 -4.09 6.23
N ASP A 96 9.21 -5.30 6.07
CA ASP A 96 10.63 -5.53 5.84
C ASP A 96 10.99 -5.33 4.37
N PHE A 97 11.68 -4.22 4.05
CA PHE A 97 12.10 -3.91 2.70
C PHE A 97 13.32 -4.73 2.26
N PRO A 98 13.40 -5.14 0.97
CA PRO A 98 14.58 -5.81 0.43
C PRO A 98 15.84 -4.93 0.56
N GLN A 99 16.99 -5.59 0.68
CA GLN A 99 18.29 -4.95 0.78
C GLN A 99 18.50 -3.96 -0.38
N GLY A 100 18.73 -2.68 -0.08
CA GLY A 100 18.91 -1.59 -1.05
C GLY A 100 17.77 -0.57 -1.09
N TYR A 101 16.58 -0.93 -0.59
CA TYR A 101 15.51 0.02 -0.34
C TYR A 101 15.57 0.50 1.12
N LYS A 102 15.39 1.80 1.35
CA LYS A 102 15.30 2.37 2.70
C LYS A 102 13.85 2.33 3.16
N ASN A 103 13.63 2.06 4.45
CA ASN A 103 12.33 2.30 5.10
C ASN A 103 11.88 3.74 4.77
N PRO A 104 10.60 3.96 4.42
CA PRO A 104 10.13 5.23 3.91
C PRO A 104 10.05 6.32 5.00
N GLY A 105 10.24 5.94 6.27
CA GLY A 105 9.86 6.77 7.40
C GLY A 105 8.34 6.82 7.54
N LYS A 106 7.82 7.97 7.96
CA LYS A 106 6.38 8.18 8.16
C LYS A 106 5.65 8.37 6.84
N VAL A 107 4.45 7.80 6.76
CA VAL A 107 3.48 8.11 5.72
C VAL A 107 2.89 9.49 6.02
N VAL A 108 2.98 10.39 5.04
CA VAL A 108 2.35 11.72 5.12
C VAL A 108 0.92 11.59 4.64
N GLU A 109 -0.03 11.84 5.53
CA GLU A 109 -1.45 11.88 5.16
C GLU A 109 -1.75 13.13 4.32
N ILE A 110 -2.40 12.91 3.18
CA ILE A 110 -2.75 13.93 2.17
C ILE A 110 -4.24 13.83 1.78
N THR A 111 -5.05 13.23 2.66
CA THR A 111 -6.50 13.11 2.53
C THR A 111 -7.14 14.47 2.30
N LEU A 112 -8.06 14.56 1.32
CA LEU A 112 -8.89 15.75 1.12
C LEU A 112 -10.08 15.71 2.10
N SER A 113 -10.37 16.83 2.77
CA SER A 113 -11.42 16.92 3.81
C SER A 113 -12.78 16.37 3.38
N ASP A 114 -13.14 16.58 2.11
CA ASP A 114 -14.46 16.21 1.61
C ASP A 114 -14.57 14.71 1.29
N LEU A 115 -13.46 13.97 1.36
CA LEU A 115 -13.37 12.55 1.05
C LEU A 115 -13.15 11.66 2.28
N SER A 116 -12.82 12.23 3.44
CA SER A 116 -12.29 11.50 4.61
C SER A 116 -13.14 10.31 5.05
N ASP A 117 -14.46 10.37 4.88
CA ASP A 117 -15.37 9.30 5.30
C ASP A 117 -15.37 8.08 4.35
N THR A 118 -14.72 8.20 3.20
CA THR A 118 -14.80 7.23 2.09
C THR A 118 -13.46 6.89 1.47
N ILE A 119 -12.54 7.85 1.41
CA ILE A 119 -11.22 7.71 0.82
C ILE A 119 -10.23 8.42 1.72
N LEU A 120 -9.23 7.69 2.19
CA LEU A 120 -8.05 8.22 2.88
C LEU A 120 -6.84 8.07 1.98
N LEU A 121 -5.98 9.08 1.98
CA LEU A 121 -4.82 9.16 1.11
C LEU A 121 -3.55 9.38 1.93
N GLY A 122 -2.54 8.55 1.67
CA GLY A 122 -1.20 8.71 2.24
C GLY A 122 -0.13 8.68 1.18
N LYS A 123 1.00 9.34 1.45
CA LYS A 123 2.20 9.30 0.61
C LYS A 123 3.40 8.88 1.43
N SER A 124 4.17 7.93 0.90
CA SER A 124 5.47 7.53 1.44
C SER A 124 6.57 7.74 0.39
N ILE A 125 7.79 7.98 0.85
CA ILE A 125 8.96 8.18 -0.01
C ILE A 125 10.04 7.17 0.37
N TYR A 126 10.38 6.29 -0.56
CA TYR A 126 11.38 5.26 -0.40
C TYR A 126 12.70 5.65 -1.06
N GLY A 127 13.81 5.46 -0.36
CA GLY A 127 15.13 5.73 -0.91
C GLY A 127 15.35 7.21 -1.25
N ALA A 128 15.75 7.51 -2.49
CA ALA A 128 16.04 8.87 -2.93
C ALA A 128 14.81 9.59 -3.53
N ASP A 129 13.93 8.87 -4.22
CA ASP A 129 12.85 9.49 -5.00
C ASP A 129 11.73 8.52 -5.43
N ILE A 130 11.59 7.35 -4.79
CA ILE A 130 10.44 6.48 -5.09
C ILE A 130 9.24 6.93 -4.27
N GLU A 131 8.23 7.44 -4.93
CA GLU A 131 6.95 7.81 -4.32
C GLU A 131 5.96 6.64 -4.41
N LEU A 132 5.33 6.36 -3.27
CA LEU A 132 4.22 5.42 -3.18
C LEU A 132 3.01 6.12 -2.57
N TYR A 133 1.91 6.10 -3.31
CA TYR A 133 0.63 6.64 -2.87
C TYR A 133 -0.25 5.49 -2.38
N HIS A 134 -0.77 5.63 -1.17
CA HIS A 134 -1.67 4.71 -0.51
C HIS A 134 -3.10 5.27 -0.63
N ILE A 135 -3.97 4.57 -1.37
CA ILE A 135 -5.35 4.98 -1.62
C ILE A 135 -6.26 4.00 -0.90
N PHE A 136 -6.76 4.38 0.27
CA PHE A 136 -7.56 3.51 1.13
C PHE A 136 -9.05 3.85 0.97
N ILE A 137 -9.82 2.93 0.39
CA ILE A 137 -11.20 3.15 -0.03
C ILE A 137 -12.15 2.30 0.81
N ASN A 138 -13.12 2.93 1.45
CA ASN A 138 -14.25 2.24 2.07
C ASN A 138 -15.21 1.75 0.98
N VAL A 139 -15.24 0.46 0.67
CA VAL A 139 -16.16 -0.05 -0.36
C VAL A 139 -17.62 -0.05 0.09
N ASN A 140 -17.86 0.07 1.41
CA ASN A 140 -19.17 0.14 2.03
C ASN A 140 -19.69 1.60 2.18
N TYR A 141 -19.11 2.56 1.45
CA TYR A 141 -19.37 4.01 1.56
C TYR A 141 -20.85 4.44 1.55
N ARG A 142 -21.74 3.69 0.88
CA ARG A 142 -23.19 4.02 0.88
C ARG A 142 -23.80 3.95 2.28
N LEU A 143 -23.31 3.04 3.13
CA LEU A 143 -23.72 2.94 4.53
C LEU A 143 -23.23 4.16 5.32
N ALA A 144 -22.01 4.63 5.05
CA ALA A 144 -21.43 5.83 5.67
C ALA A 144 -22.25 7.09 5.34
N LEU A 145 -22.57 7.31 4.06
CA LEU A 145 -23.33 8.48 3.61
C LEU A 145 -24.75 8.52 4.21
N ASN A 146 -25.40 7.36 4.33
CA ASN A 146 -26.76 7.29 4.90
C ASN A 146 -26.78 7.58 6.41
N LYS A 147 -25.76 7.15 7.17
CA LYS A 147 -25.63 7.47 8.59
C LYS A 147 -25.44 8.97 8.83
N LYS A 148 -24.66 9.66 7.98
CA LYS A 148 -24.44 11.11 8.08
C LYS A 148 -25.75 11.89 7.91
N LYS A 149 -26.61 11.46 6.97
CA LYS A 149 -27.96 12.02 6.78
C LYS A 149 -28.87 11.75 7.99
N ALA A 150 -28.81 10.55 8.57
CA ALA A 150 -29.61 10.19 9.73
C ALA A 150 -29.22 10.95 11.01
N GLY A 151 -27.91 11.19 11.24
CA GLY A 151 -27.41 11.95 12.40
C GLY A 151 -27.63 13.46 12.30
N GLN A 152 -27.95 13.99 11.11
CA GLN A 152 -28.28 15.42 10.90
C GLN A 152 -29.79 15.71 10.98
N ALA A 153 -30.64 14.68 11.08
CA ALA A 153 -32.05 14.87 11.35
C ALA A 153 -32.21 15.32 12.81
N LYS A 154 -32.57 16.59 13.02
CA LYS A 154 -32.93 17.10 14.36
C LYS A 154 -34.07 16.25 14.93
N PRO A 155 -34.06 15.92 16.24
CA PRO A 155 -35.24 15.37 16.86
C PRO A 155 -36.36 16.42 16.79
N GLU A 156 -37.47 16.07 16.14
CA GLU A 156 -38.72 16.81 16.31
C GLU A 156 -39.12 16.64 17.78
N ILE A 157 -38.97 17.72 18.55
CA ILE A 157 -39.48 17.80 19.91
C ILE A 157 -41.00 17.94 19.76
N LEU A 158 -41.74 16.87 20.10
CA LEU A 158 -43.19 16.88 20.31
C LEU A 158 -43.53 17.60 21.62
#